data_AF-A0A7C4B8E2-F1
#
_entry.id   AF-A0A7C4B8E2-F1
#
_cell.length_a   1.000
_cell.length_b   1.000
_cell.length_c   1.000
_cell.angle_alpha   90.00
_cell.angle_beta   90.00
_cell.angle_gamma   90.00
#
_symmetry.space_group_name_H-M   'P 1'
#
loop_
_entity.id
_entity.type
_entity.pdbx_description
1 polymer ?
#
loop_
_entity_poly.entity_id
_entity_poly.type
_entity_poly.pdbx_seq_one_letter_code
_entity_poly.pdbx_strand_id
1 'polypeptide(L)'
;MTSSIEQIQHNRRLKKYLLILVGLSLFLGALIVKFEQGFMIKTIGDGLWWSITTVTGVGYGDLVPITGAGRLIGVVLMTVGLVLFSLVVAVLSAAINSRQEKYWTKRIRLELESINRKLYRMEKKMEYLIKEKKSL
;
A
#
# COMPACT_ATOMS: atom_id res chain seq x y z
N MET A 1 23.63 -1.85 0.96
CA MET A 1 23.47 -2.22 -0.46
C MET A 1 22.23 -3.08 -0.72
N THR A 2 21.86 -4.00 0.18
CA THR A 2 20.66 -4.85 0.07
C THR A 2 19.32 -4.09 0.15
N SER A 3 19.23 -3.03 0.96
CA SER A 3 18.01 -2.22 1.12
C SER A 3 17.58 -1.47 -0.14
N SER A 4 18.51 -1.05 -1.01
CA SER A 4 18.20 -0.35 -2.25
C SER A 4 17.65 -1.30 -3.33
N ILE A 5 18.10 -2.55 -3.34
CA ILE A 5 17.62 -3.58 -4.29
C ILE A 5 16.20 -4.01 -3.93
N GLU A 6 15.90 -4.17 -2.64
CA GLU A 6 14.53 -4.47 -2.18
C GLU A 6 13.55 -3.33 -2.52
N GLN A 7 13.95 -2.07 -2.37
CA GLN A 7 13.11 -0.92 -2.75
C GLN A 7 12.82 -0.89 -4.27
N ILE A 8 13.83 -1.15 -5.10
CA ILE A 8 13.67 -1.22 -6.56
C ILE A 8 12.80 -2.41 -6.96
N GLN A 9 12.94 -3.55 -6.28
CA GLN A 9 12.16 -4.76 -6.54
C GLN A 9 10.69 -4.61 -6.13
N HIS A 10 10.41 -3.93 -5.01
CA HIS A 10 9.05 -3.65 -4.54
C HIS A 10 8.27 -2.78 -5.54
N ASN A 11 8.87 -1.69 -6.01
CA ASN A 11 8.25 -0.83 -7.02
C ASN A 11 8.03 -1.55 -8.36
N ARG A 12 8.93 -2.46 -8.75
CA ARG A 12 8.76 -3.28 -9.96
C ARG A 12 7.58 -4.25 -9.83
N ARG A 13 7.39 -4.89 -8.67
CA ARG A 13 6.25 -5.79 -8.43
C ARG A 13 4.93 -5.03 -8.45
N LEU A 14 4.85 -3.89 -7.74
CA LEU A 14 3.65 -3.06 -7.75
C LEU A 14 3.29 -2.60 -9.17
N LYS A 15 4.26 -2.08 -9.93
CA LYS A 15 4.05 -1.69 -11.33
C LYS A 15 3.58 -2.85 -12.19
N LYS A 16 4.13 -4.06 -12.00
CA LYS A 16 3.68 -5.27 -12.71
C LYS A 16 2.21 -5.60 -12.40
N TYR A 17 1.81 -5.59 -11.13
CA TYR A 17 0.41 -5.87 -10.76
C TYR A 17 -0.56 -4.81 -11.28
N LEU A 18 -0.17 -3.53 -11.27
CA LEU A 18 -0.97 -2.45 -11.86
C LEU A 18 -1.11 -2.60 -13.39
N LEU A 19 -0.02 -2.96 -14.09
CA LEU A 19 -0.08 -3.23 -15.54
C LEU A 19 -0.97 -4.42 -15.87
N ILE A 20 -0.89 -5.49 -15.06
CA ILE A 20 -1.78 -6.66 -15.19
C ILE A 20 -3.23 -6.25 -14.97
N LEU A 21 -3.52 -5.40 -13.97
CA LEU A 21 -4.88 -4.92 -13.71
C LEU A 21 -5.45 -4.14 -14.89
N VAL A 22 -4.69 -3.17 -15.39
CA VAL A 22 -5.11 -2.35 -16.53
C VAL A 22 -5.31 -3.25 -17.75
N GLY A 23 -4.37 -4.14 -18.04
CA GLY A 23 -4.49 -5.11 -19.14
C GLY A 23 -5.73 -5.99 -19.01
N LEU A 24 -6.01 -6.53 -17.82
CA LEU A 24 -7.17 -7.36 -17.55
C LEU A 24 -8.47 -6.56 -17.68
N SER A 25 -8.52 -5.33 -17.15
CA SER A 25 -9.67 -4.44 -17.26
C SER A 25 -9.99 -4.17 -18.73
N LEU A 26 -8.98 -3.78 -19.53
CA LEU A 26 -9.17 -3.52 -20.96
C LEU A 26 -9.62 -4.77 -21.71
N PHE A 27 -9.04 -5.94 -21.38
CA PHE A 27 -9.41 -7.21 -21.99
C PHE A 27 -10.86 -7.60 -21.68
N LEU A 28 -11.26 -7.57 -20.40
CA LEU A 28 -12.63 -7.89 -19.98
C LEU A 28 -13.64 -6.85 -20.49
N GLY A 29 -13.27 -5.57 -20.53
CA GLY A 29 -14.05 -4.50 -21.12
C GLY A 29 -14.27 -4.68 -22.63
N ALA A 30 -13.28 -5.16 -23.38
CA ALA A 30 -13.48 -5.51 -24.79
C ALA A 30 -14.31 -6.80 -24.97
N LEU A 31 -14.14 -7.76 -24.07
CA LEU A 31 -14.83 -9.05 -24.11
C LEU A 31 -16.34 -8.92 -23.83
N ILE A 32 -16.73 -8.05 -22.90
CA ILE A 32 -18.12 -7.94 -22.44
C ILE A 32 -19.08 -7.49 -23.54
N VAL A 33 -18.60 -6.71 -24.52
CA VAL A 33 -19.38 -6.25 -25.68
C VAL A 33 -19.96 -7.43 -26.48
N LYS A 34 -19.25 -8.57 -26.52
CA LYS A 34 -19.74 -9.77 -27.21
C LYS A 34 -20.89 -10.44 -26.48
N PHE A 35 -20.95 -10.31 -25.16
CA PHE A 35 -21.97 -10.91 -24.32
C PHE A 35 -23.17 -9.99 -24.10
N GLU A 36 -23.00 -8.67 -24.28
CA GLU A 36 -24.04 -7.67 -24.12
C GLU A 36 -24.62 -7.16 -25.46
N GLN A 37 -24.50 -7.96 -26.52
CA GLN A 37 -25.07 -7.59 -27.83
C GLN A 37 -26.58 -7.37 -27.73
N GLY A 38 -27.04 -6.16 -28.05
CA GLY A 38 -28.44 -5.75 -27.95
C GLY A 38 -28.81 -4.95 -26.70
N PHE A 39 -27.86 -4.74 -25.78
CA PHE A 39 -28.07 -3.93 -24.56
C PHE A 39 -27.35 -2.57 -24.63
N MET A 40 -27.10 -1.95 -23.48
CA MET A 40 -26.49 -0.62 -23.37
C MET A 40 -25.02 -0.59 -23.77
N ILE A 41 -24.28 -1.69 -23.54
CA ILE A 41 -22.86 -1.81 -23.92
C ILE A 41 -22.76 -2.28 -25.37
N LYS A 42 -22.61 -1.33 -26.31
CA LYS A 42 -22.68 -1.62 -27.76
C LYS A 42 -21.33 -1.62 -28.45
N THR A 43 -20.41 -0.79 -27.96
CA THR A 43 -19.10 -0.58 -28.58
C THR A 43 -17.97 -1.02 -27.64
N ILE A 44 -16.78 -1.25 -28.21
CA ILE A 44 -15.57 -1.48 -27.40
C ILE A 44 -15.31 -0.31 -26.46
N GLY A 45 -15.59 0.93 -26.88
CA GLY A 45 -15.48 2.12 -26.03
C GLY A 45 -16.35 2.02 -24.78
N ASP A 46 -17.61 1.61 -24.93
CA ASP A 46 -18.56 1.45 -23.82
C ASP A 46 -18.08 0.39 -22.83
N GLY A 47 -17.60 -0.74 -23.35
CA GLY A 47 -17.09 -1.83 -22.52
C GLY A 47 -15.80 -1.47 -21.78
N LEU A 48 -14.89 -0.71 -22.42
CA LEU A 48 -13.69 -0.19 -21.79
C LEU A 48 -14.03 0.83 -20.69
N TRP A 49 -14.93 1.78 -20.97
CA TRP A 49 -15.41 2.76 -20.00
C TRP A 49 -16.04 2.08 -18.77
N TRP A 50 -16.93 1.12 -18.99
CA TRP A 50 -17.52 0.32 -17.93
C TRP A 50 -16.45 -0.40 -17.11
N SER A 51 -15.46 -1.03 -17.76
CA SER A 51 -14.42 -1.78 -17.06
C SER A 51 -13.56 -0.88 -16.15
N ILE A 52 -13.19 0.30 -16.65
CA ILE A 52 -12.35 1.26 -15.92
C ILE A 52 -13.10 1.84 -14.73
N THR A 53 -14.35 2.26 -14.92
CA THR A 53 -15.17 2.82 -13.84
C THR A 53 -15.50 1.77 -12.79
N THR A 54 -15.67 0.49 -13.19
CA THR A 54 -15.88 -0.63 -12.27
C THR A 54 -14.63 -0.97 -11.48
N VAL A 55 -13.47 -1.12 -12.13
CA VAL A 55 -12.23 -1.55 -11.45
C VAL A 55 -11.67 -0.48 -10.50
N THR A 56 -11.98 0.79 -10.75
CA THR A 56 -11.64 1.92 -9.88
C THR A 56 -12.64 2.13 -8.75
N GLY A 57 -13.80 1.45 -8.79
CA GLY A 57 -14.87 1.58 -7.80
C GLY A 57 -15.73 2.84 -7.94
N VAL A 58 -15.57 3.60 -9.04
CA VAL A 58 -16.40 4.80 -9.32
C VAL A 58 -17.82 4.39 -9.70
N GLY A 59 -17.95 3.49 -10.68
CA GLY A 59 -19.22 2.86 -11.09
C GLY A 59 -20.40 3.82 -11.29
N TYR A 60 -20.34 4.69 -12.31
CA TYR A 60 -21.42 5.67 -12.58
C TYR A 60 -22.80 5.04 -12.80
N GLY A 61 -22.86 3.77 -13.23
CA GLY A 61 -24.12 3.05 -13.44
C GLY A 61 -24.83 3.39 -14.75
N ASP A 62 -24.19 4.18 -15.60
CA ASP A 62 -24.61 4.53 -16.96
C ASP A 62 -24.55 3.35 -17.92
N LEU A 63 -23.51 2.53 -17.78
CA LEU A 63 -23.30 1.29 -18.54
C LEU A 63 -23.13 0.15 -17.54
N VAL A 64 -23.97 -0.89 -17.65
CA VAL A 64 -23.92 -2.06 -16.78
C VAL A 64 -24.25 -3.33 -17.56
N PRO A 65 -23.60 -4.47 -17.25
CA PRO A 65 -23.95 -5.73 -17.87
C PRO A 65 -25.30 -6.25 -17.37
N ILE A 66 -26.15 -6.63 -18.32
CA ILE A 66 -27.51 -7.07 -18.07
C ILE A 66 -27.59 -8.59 -18.19
N THR A 67 -26.81 -9.20 -19.08
CA THR A 67 -26.80 -10.64 -19.31
C THR A 67 -26.18 -11.42 -18.16
N GLY A 68 -26.60 -12.67 -17.97
CA GLY A 68 -26.01 -13.55 -16.96
C GLY A 68 -24.50 -13.74 -17.15
N ALA A 69 -24.05 -13.91 -18.39
CA ALA A 69 -22.63 -14.03 -18.72
C ALA A 69 -21.86 -12.72 -18.47
N GLY A 70 -22.41 -11.57 -18.85
CA GLY A 70 -21.81 -10.26 -18.57
C GLY A 70 -21.69 -9.97 -17.07
N ARG A 71 -22.69 -10.37 -16.28
CA ARG A 71 -22.64 -10.26 -14.81
C ARG A 71 -21.56 -11.14 -14.19
N LEU A 72 -21.36 -12.36 -14.67
CA LEU A 72 -20.25 -13.21 -14.23
C LEU A 72 -18.88 -12.57 -14.52
N ILE A 73 -18.71 -11.99 -15.71
CA ILE A 73 -17.51 -11.20 -16.05
C ILE A 73 -17.35 -10.02 -15.08
N GLY A 74 -18.43 -9.31 -14.78
CA GLY A 74 -18.47 -8.22 -13.81
C GLY A 74 -18.01 -8.65 -12.42
N VAL A 75 -18.52 -9.78 -11.90
CA VAL A 75 -18.12 -10.31 -10.58
C VAL A 75 -16.61 -10.62 -10.54
N VAL A 76 -16.07 -11.23 -11.60
CA VAL A 76 -14.63 -11.50 -11.70
C VAL A 76 -13.83 -10.20 -11.71
N LEU A 77 -14.24 -9.22 -12.54
CA LEU A 77 -13.57 -7.92 -12.63
C LEU A 77 -13.57 -7.19 -11.28
N MET A 78 -14.71 -7.14 -10.60
CA MET A 78 -14.87 -6.49 -9.30
C MET A 78 -14.00 -7.15 -8.23
N THR A 79 -13.97 -8.49 -8.18
CA THR A 79 -13.17 -9.24 -7.21
C THR A 79 -11.68 -8.98 -7.41
N VAL A 80 -11.20 -9.02 -8.65
CA VAL A 80 -9.79 -8.74 -8.96
C VAL A 80 -9.44 -7.27 -8.66
N GLY A 81 -10.32 -6.33 -9.04
CA GLY A 81 -10.15 -4.91 -8.73
C GLY A 81 -9.98 -4.67 -7.24
N LEU A 82 -10.84 -5.28 -6.41
CA LEU A 82 -10.80 -5.14 -4.96
C LEU A 82 -9.50 -5.68 -4.36
N VAL A 83 -9.09 -6.90 -4.73
CA VAL A 83 -7.84 -7.51 -4.23
C VAL A 83 -6.63 -6.63 -4.55
N LEU A 84 -6.54 -6.11 -5.78
CA LEU A 84 -5.41 -5.30 -6.19
C LEU A 84 -5.42 -3.91 -5.54
N PHE A 85 -6.61 -3.32 -5.33
CA PHE A 85 -6.74 -2.09 -4.57
C PHE A 85 -6.25 -2.26 -3.13
N SER A 86 -6.61 -3.36 -2.47
CA SER A 86 -6.12 -3.69 -1.12
C SER A 86 -4.59 -3.83 -1.08
N LEU A 87 -3.96 -4.38 -2.12
CA LEU A 87 -2.49 -4.45 -2.20
C LEU A 87 -1.85 -3.07 -2.29
N VAL A 88 -2.43 -2.13 -3.05
CA VAL A 88 -1.93 -0.75 -3.12
C VAL A 88 -1.97 -0.11 -1.74
N VAL A 89 -3.09 -0.25 -1.02
CA VAL A 89 -3.24 0.27 0.35
C VAL A 89 -2.22 -0.37 1.31
N ALA A 90 -2.03 -1.69 1.23
CA ALA A 90 -1.07 -2.41 2.06
C ALA A 90 0.38 -1.93 1.82
N VAL A 91 0.76 -1.71 0.55
CA VAL A 91 2.07 -1.16 0.19
C VAL A 91 2.27 0.25 0.73
N LEU A 92 1.27 1.12 0.58
CA LEU A 92 1.33 2.47 1.12
C LEU A 92 1.45 2.46 2.65
N SER A 93 0.67 1.62 3.33
CA SER A 93 0.74 1.45 4.78
C SER A 93 2.11 0.95 5.23
N ALA A 94 2.67 -0.06 4.56
CA ALA A 94 4.03 -0.56 4.84
C ALA A 94 5.11 0.51 4.61
N ALA A 95 4.95 1.34 3.57
CA ALA A 95 5.87 2.46 3.31
C ALA A 95 5.81 3.53 4.41
N ILE A 96 4.64 3.80 4.98
CA ILE A 96 4.48 4.72 6.11
C ILE A 96 5.05 4.09 7.39
N ASN A 97 4.68 2.83 7.70
CA ASN A 97 5.12 2.13 8.90
C ASN A 97 6.64 1.99 8.95
N SER A 98 7.28 1.60 7.84
CA SER A 98 8.74 1.48 7.76
C SER A 98 9.49 2.81 7.96
N ARG A 99 8.86 3.95 7.66
CA ARG A 99 9.40 5.27 8.00
C ARG A 99 9.27 5.50 9.50
N GLN A 100 8.08 5.26 10.07
CA GLN A 100 7.82 5.44 11.49
C GLN A 100 8.74 4.59 12.37
N GLU A 101 8.92 3.30 12.09
CA GLU A 101 9.79 2.40 12.87
C GLU A 101 11.25 2.89 12.91
N LYS A 102 11.76 3.42 11.80
CA LYS A 102 13.11 4.01 11.75
C LYS A 102 13.22 5.26 12.63
N TYR A 103 12.19 6.10 12.65
CA TYR A 103 12.16 7.27 13.53
C TYR A 103 12.12 6.86 15.01
N TRP A 104 11.24 5.91 15.38
CA TRP A 104 11.12 5.40 16.75
C TRP A 104 12.41 4.78 17.25
N THR A 105 13.03 3.90 16.45
CA THR A 105 14.29 3.24 16.82
C THR A 105 15.42 4.26 17.05
N LYS A 106 15.49 5.29 16.19
CA LYS A 106 16.50 6.36 16.34
C LYS A 106 16.24 7.20 17.59
N ARG A 107 14.98 7.55 17.88
CA ARG A 107 14.61 8.27 19.11
C ARG A 107 14.97 7.49 20.37
N ILE A 108 14.57 6.22 20.44
CA ILE A 108 14.85 5.35 21.59
C ILE A 108 16.36 5.24 21.83
N ARG A 109 17.17 5.05 20.78
CA ARG A 109 18.63 4.99 20.92
C ARG A 109 19.21 6.30 21.46
N LEU A 110 18.76 7.45 20.97
CA LEU A 110 19.21 8.76 21.46
C LEU A 110 18.81 8.99 22.92
N GLU A 111 17.61 8.55 23.31
CA GLU A 111 17.15 8.62 24.69
C GLU A 111 17.99 7.72 25.60
N LEU A 112 18.27 6.48 25.21
CA LEU A 112 19.16 5.56 25.95
C LEU A 112 20.56 6.16 26.16
N GLU A 113 21.16 6.75 25.13
CA GLU A 113 22.46 7.44 25.24
C GLU A 113 22.41 8.66 26.17
N SER A 114 21.28 9.37 26.20
CA SER A 114 21.09 10.49 27.12
C SER A 114 20.94 10.00 28.57
N ILE A 115 20.23 8.90 28.79
CA ILE A 115 20.00 8.28 30.10
C ILE A 115 21.32 7.74 30.65
N ASN A 116 22.06 6.94 29.88
CA ASN A 116 23.36 6.41 30.32
C ASN A 116 24.35 7.55 30.67
N ARG A 117 24.38 8.64 29.89
CA ARG A 117 25.21 9.81 30.21
C ARG A 117 24.77 10.54 31.48
N LYS A 118 23.47 10.55 31.80
CA LYS A 118 22.96 11.12 33.06
C LYS A 118 23.32 10.24 34.25
N LEU A 119 23.17 8.91 34.12
CA LEU A 119 23.56 7.94 35.14
C LEU A 119 25.05 8.08 35.50
N TYR A 120 25.93 8.11 34.50
CA TYR A 120 27.36 8.30 34.72
C TYR A 120 27.69 9.62 35.44
N ARG A 121 27.00 10.71 35.10
CA ARG A 121 27.16 12.00 35.79
C ARG A 121 26.70 11.96 37.25
N MET A 122 25.61 11.24 37.54
CA MET A 122 25.08 11.10 38.91
C MET A 122 26.02 10.27 39.77
N GLU A 123 26.51 9.15 39.25
CA GLU A 123 27.48 8.27 39.92
C GLU A 123 28.73 9.05 40.33
N LYS A 124 29.33 9.80 39.40
CA LYS A 124 30.49 10.64 39.68
C LYS A 124 30.23 11.71 40.74
N LYS A 125 29.03 12.29 40.77
CA LYS A 125 28.65 13.29 41.78
C LYS A 125 28.50 12.67 43.17
N MET A 126 27.99 11.44 43.27
CA MET A 126 27.93 10.71 44.54
C MET A 126 29.32 10.37 45.07
N GLU A 127 30.23 9.87 44.22
CA GLU A 127 31.61 9.59 44.62
C GLU A 127 32.31 10.83 45.17
N TYR A 128 32.09 11.97 44.51
CA TYR A 128 32.62 13.26 44.95
C TYR A 128 32.11 13.62 46.35
N LEU A 129 30.79 13.56 46.58
CA LEU A 129 30.17 13.88 47.88
C LEU A 129 30.61 12.92 48.99
N ILE A 130 30.78 11.63 48.68
CA ILE A 130 31.29 10.64 49.63
C ILE A 130 32.73 10.97 50.03
N LYS A 131 33.57 11.34 49.06
CA LYS A 131 34.97 11.70 49.32
C LYS A 131 35.09 12.97 50.16
N GLU A 132 34.28 13.99 49.86
CA GLU A 132 34.21 15.26 50.60
C GLU A 132 33.74 15.05 52.05
N LYS A 133 32.71 14.21 52.26
CA LYS A 133 32.23 13.87 53.61
C LYS A 133 33.26 13.09 54.43
N LYS A 134 34.14 12.31 53.78
CA LYS A 134 35.19 11.50 54.46
C LYS A 134 36.45 12.31 54.80
N SER A 135 36.59 13.52 54.25
CA SER A 135 37.69 14.46 54.55
C SER A 135 37.34 15.48 55.65
N LEU A 136 36.09 15.51 56.09
CA LEU A 136 35.59 16.24 57.26
C LEU A 136 35.56 15.30 58.47
#